data_AF-A0A844G1U6-F1
#
_entry.id   AF-A0A844G1U6-F1
#
_cell.length_a   1.000
_cell.length_b   1.000
_cell.length_c   1.000
_cell.angle_alpha   90.00
_cell.angle_beta   90.00
_cell.angle_gamma   90.00
#
_symmetry.space_group_name_H-M   'P 1'
#
loop_
_entity.id
_entity.type
_entity.pdbx_description
1 polymer ?
#
loop_
_entity_poly.entity_id
_entity_poly.type
_entity_poly.pdbx_seq_one_letter_code
_entity_poly.pdbx_strand_id
1 'polypeptide(L)'
;MMSSTVVGHKFDTPVSMAGYPLKRRDENGIWQKEERFRIQTGLQGNYIPAHGSTNSEGMVINGVEINEGLEGFPGISEVALTWKYPDINSTWNGSSNEYGTTYESDATRAEKRIEEHPDWPTLSADDQTTLKGAFSTFVLVTITYRKIQKKKKSSFRFTEEEIVGNVNQTEAPSGLSGATAAKWMNYGKSIRFIKGDSVEITESWQYDWFNWKGAVTPTMKLTDIVSWVKRKK
;
A
#
# COMPACT_ATOMS: atom_id res chain seq x y z
N MET A 1 13.64 -46.77 -18.80
CA MET A 1 12.44 -45.96 -18.56
C MET A 1 11.80 -46.45 -17.27
N MET A 2 11.94 -45.70 -16.17
CA MET A 2 11.24 -46.02 -14.93
C MET A 2 10.11 -45.00 -14.76
N SER A 3 8.90 -45.45 -15.10
CA SER A 3 7.67 -44.78 -14.73
C SER A 3 7.39 -45.07 -13.26
N SER A 4 7.77 -44.16 -12.37
CA SER A 4 7.27 -44.17 -11.00
C SER A 4 5.88 -43.53 -11.01
N THR A 5 4.87 -44.33 -11.32
CA THR A 5 3.47 -43.96 -11.12
C THR A 5 3.23 -43.84 -9.61
N VAL A 6 3.16 -42.61 -9.09
CA VAL A 6 2.77 -42.35 -7.70
C VAL A 6 1.28 -42.64 -7.57
N VAL A 7 0.93 -43.90 -7.35
CA VAL A 7 -0.42 -44.32 -6.96
C VAL A 7 -0.48 -44.27 -5.43
N GLY A 8 -1.29 -43.35 -4.87
CA GLY A 8 -1.69 -43.38 -3.46
C GLY A 8 -1.34 -42.17 -2.59
N HIS A 9 -0.64 -41.14 -3.10
CA HIS A 9 -0.36 -39.95 -2.30
C HIS A 9 -1.58 -39.00 -2.28
N LYS A 10 -2.10 -38.69 -1.09
CA LYS A 10 -3.26 -37.80 -0.93
C LYS A 10 -2.92 -36.31 -1.03
N PHE A 11 -1.63 -35.97 -1.15
CA PHE A 11 -1.12 -34.60 -1.16
C PHE A 11 -1.48 -33.82 0.10
N ASP A 12 -1.74 -34.52 1.20
CA ASP A 12 -1.87 -34.00 2.55
C ASP A 12 -0.53 -33.44 3.09
N THR A 13 0.57 -33.93 2.53
CA THR A 13 1.93 -33.42 2.73
C THR A 13 2.57 -32.99 1.39
N PRO A 14 3.57 -32.09 1.40
CA PRO A 14 4.27 -31.65 0.20
C PRO A 14 4.92 -32.79 -0.58
N VAL A 15 4.64 -32.86 -1.88
CA VAL A 15 5.33 -33.75 -2.81
C VAL A 15 6.29 -32.93 -3.65
N SER A 16 7.59 -33.05 -3.40
CA SER A 16 8.61 -32.34 -4.18
C SER A 16 8.53 -32.68 -5.67
N MET A 17 8.65 -31.66 -6.50
CA MET A 17 8.69 -31.83 -7.95
C MET A 17 10.08 -32.29 -8.40
N ALA A 18 10.12 -33.16 -9.41
CA ALA A 18 11.37 -33.60 -10.01
C ALA A 18 12.18 -32.41 -10.53
N GLY A 19 13.48 -32.41 -10.27
CA GLY A 19 14.37 -31.30 -10.63
C GLY A 19 14.48 -30.18 -9.59
N TYR A 20 13.74 -30.26 -8.47
CA TYR A 20 13.83 -29.34 -7.35
C TYR A 20 14.31 -30.04 -6.06
N PRO A 21 15.01 -29.33 -5.15
CA PRO A 21 15.37 -27.92 -5.22
C PRO A 21 16.41 -27.59 -6.30
N LEU A 22 16.27 -26.43 -6.93
CA LEU A 22 17.21 -25.89 -7.90
C LEU A 22 18.00 -24.75 -7.27
N LYS A 23 19.33 -24.75 -7.40
CA LYS A 23 20.20 -23.68 -6.90
C LYS A 23 20.89 -22.98 -8.06
N ARG A 24 20.75 -21.65 -8.14
CA ARG A 24 21.35 -20.81 -9.19
C ARG A 24 21.77 -19.45 -8.63
N ARG A 25 22.60 -18.72 -9.37
CA ARG A 25 22.85 -17.30 -9.09
C ARG A 25 21.84 -16.45 -9.86
N ASP A 26 21.37 -15.38 -9.25
CA ASP A 26 20.57 -14.37 -9.94
C ASP A 26 21.44 -13.42 -10.78
N GLU A 27 20.81 -12.43 -11.42
CA GLU A 27 21.47 -11.41 -12.25
C GLU A 27 22.51 -10.58 -11.50
N ASN A 28 22.39 -10.49 -10.17
CA ASN A 28 23.32 -9.80 -9.28
C ASN A 28 24.40 -10.74 -8.70
N GLY A 29 24.45 -11.99 -9.16
CA GLY A 29 25.42 -12.99 -8.71
C GLY A 29 25.11 -13.60 -7.34
N ILE A 30 23.93 -13.35 -6.77
CA ILE A 30 23.54 -13.82 -5.44
C ILE A 30 22.92 -15.21 -5.54
N TRP A 31 23.31 -16.11 -4.63
CA TRP A 31 22.74 -17.44 -4.61
C TRP A 31 21.25 -17.41 -4.24
N GLN A 32 20.46 -18.04 -5.11
CA GLN A 32 19.05 -18.33 -4.94
C GLN A 32 18.84 -19.84 -4.95
N LYS A 33 17.90 -20.32 -4.12
CA LYS A 33 17.41 -21.69 -4.12
C LYS A 33 15.90 -21.67 -4.37
N GLU A 34 15.44 -22.39 -5.37
CA GLU A 34 14.04 -22.58 -5.69
C GLU A 34 13.60 -23.98 -5.25
N GLU A 35 12.50 -24.09 -4.52
CA GLU A 35 11.88 -25.34 -4.11
C GLU A 35 10.48 -25.37 -4.72
N ARG A 36 10.11 -26.47 -5.38
CA ARG A 36 8.75 -26.67 -5.89
C ARG A 36 8.15 -27.94 -5.37
N PHE A 37 6.90 -27.87 -4.95
CA PHE A 37 6.14 -29.01 -4.50
C PHE A 37 4.67 -28.90 -4.87
N ARG A 38 4.00 -30.05 -4.92
CA ARG A 38 2.55 -30.16 -5.09
C ARG A 38 1.91 -30.51 -3.75
N ILE A 39 0.79 -29.91 -3.45
CA ILE A 39 0.03 -30.15 -2.22
C ILE A 39 -1.47 -29.94 -2.47
N GLN A 40 -2.32 -30.56 -1.66
CA GLN A 40 -3.76 -30.35 -1.71
C GLN A 40 -4.09 -28.86 -1.49
N THR A 41 -5.00 -28.34 -2.32
CA THR A 41 -5.47 -26.97 -2.21
C THR A 41 -6.10 -26.72 -0.84
N GLY A 42 -5.70 -25.64 -0.18
CA GLY A 42 -6.10 -25.28 1.19
C GLY A 42 -5.06 -25.66 2.27
N LEU A 43 -4.10 -26.53 1.97
CA LEU A 43 -3.04 -26.92 2.92
C LEU A 43 -1.71 -26.15 2.72
N GLN A 44 -1.59 -25.34 1.67
CA GLN A 44 -0.33 -24.68 1.28
C GLN A 44 0.24 -23.82 2.43
N GLY A 45 -0.64 -23.10 3.16
CA GLY A 45 -0.25 -22.21 4.26
C GLY A 45 0.52 -22.90 5.39
N ASN A 46 0.31 -24.21 5.61
CA ASN A 46 1.00 -24.96 6.65
C ASN A 46 2.47 -25.24 6.33
N TYR A 47 2.85 -25.12 5.05
CA TYR A 47 4.18 -25.50 4.54
C TYR A 47 4.93 -24.33 3.90
N ILE A 48 4.33 -23.14 3.90
CA ILE A 48 5.00 -21.90 3.53
C ILE A 48 5.69 -21.36 4.79
N PRO A 49 7.04 -21.25 4.79
CA PRO A 49 7.78 -20.71 5.92
C PRO A 49 7.33 -19.30 6.28
N ALA A 50 7.31 -18.98 7.57
CA ALA A 50 7.03 -17.63 8.04
C ALA A 50 8.08 -16.64 7.52
N HIS A 51 7.69 -15.38 7.37
CA HIS A 51 8.60 -14.32 6.94
C HIS A 51 9.81 -14.23 7.87
N GLY A 52 11.00 -14.04 7.29
CA GLY A 52 12.27 -13.99 8.04
C GLY A 52 12.80 -15.36 8.48
N SER A 53 12.08 -16.45 8.22
CA SER A 53 12.62 -17.79 8.42
C SER A 53 13.83 -17.99 7.53
N THR A 54 14.87 -18.56 8.14
CA THR A 54 16.04 -19.03 7.41
C THR A 54 15.91 -20.53 7.17
N ASN A 55 16.30 -20.98 5.98
CA ASN A 55 16.49 -22.39 5.75
C ASN A 55 17.79 -22.88 6.40
N SER A 56 18.06 -24.20 6.32
CA SER A 56 19.27 -24.81 6.86
C SER A 56 20.59 -24.28 6.26
N GLU A 57 20.52 -23.56 5.15
CA GLU A 57 21.67 -22.96 4.46
C GLU A 57 21.86 -21.47 4.83
N GLY A 58 21.04 -20.92 5.73
CA GLY A 58 21.06 -19.51 6.14
C GLY A 58 20.44 -18.55 5.12
N MET A 59 19.71 -19.05 4.13
CA MET A 59 18.98 -18.23 3.16
C MET A 59 17.62 -17.83 3.72
N VAL A 60 17.19 -16.60 3.46
CA VAL A 60 15.88 -16.09 3.86
C VAL A 60 14.88 -16.34 2.74
N ILE A 61 13.62 -16.59 3.10
CA ILE A 61 12.53 -16.71 2.13
C ILE A 61 12.38 -15.39 1.34
N ASN A 62 12.45 -15.47 0.01
CA ASN A 62 12.50 -14.36 -0.93
C ASN A 62 11.41 -14.43 -2.03
N GLY A 63 10.58 -15.46 -2.07
CA GLY A 63 9.49 -15.54 -3.05
C GLY A 63 8.58 -16.72 -2.73
N VAL A 64 7.29 -16.52 -2.95
CA VAL A 64 6.28 -17.58 -2.85
C VAL A 64 5.32 -17.40 -4.01
N GLU A 65 5.26 -18.38 -4.89
CA GLU A 65 4.26 -18.48 -5.95
C GLU A 65 3.35 -19.67 -5.67
N ILE A 66 2.05 -19.49 -5.86
CA ILE A 66 1.07 -20.56 -5.68
C ILE A 66 0.20 -20.59 -6.93
N ASN A 67 0.25 -21.71 -7.65
CA ASN A 67 -0.64 -21.97 -8.78
C ASN A 67 -1.74 -22.92 -8.28
N GLU A 68 -2.92 -22.36 -8.04
CA GLU A 68 -4.09 -23.12 -7.59
C GLU A 68 -4.79 -23.80 -8.77
N GLY A 69 -5.21 -25.05 -8.59
CA GLY A 69 -5.99 -25.78 -9.57
C GLY A 69 -5.19 -26.17 -10.81
N LEU A 70 -4.28 -27.14 -10.66
CA LEU A 70 -3.55 -27.70 -11.79
C LEU A 70 -4.50 -28.31 -12.83
N GLU A 71 -4.17 -28.17 -14.11
CA GLU A 71 -4.95 -28.73 -15.21
C GLU A 71 -5.11 -30.26 -15.04
N GLY A 72 -6.36 -30.74 -15.03
CA GLY A 72 -6.69 -32.14 -14.75
C GLY A 72 -6.70 -32.53 -13.26
N PHE A 73 -6.23 -31.67 -12.35
CA PHE A 73 -6.16 -31.92 -10.91
C PHE A 73 -6.55 -30.66 -10.09
N PRO A 74 -7.83 -30.23 -10.12
CA PRO A 74 -8.26 -28.97 -9.52
C PRO A 74 -8.12 -28.92 -7.98
N GLY A 75 -8.00 -30.07 -7.32
CA GLY A 75 -7.76 -30.15 -5.88
C GLY A 75 -6.28 -30.09 -5.47
N ILE A 76 -5.37 -29.89 -6.43
CA ILE A 76 -3.92 -29.84 -6.20
C ILE A 76 -3.41 -28.46 -6.62
N SER A 77 -2.58 -27.88 -5.76
CA SER A 77 -1.83 -26.66 -6.02
C SER A 77 -0.35 -26.97 -6.19
N GLU A 78 0.33 -26.20 -7.04
CA GLU A 78 1.78 -26.13 -7.09
C GLU A 78 2.25 -24.91 -6.29
N VAL A 79 3.26 -25.11 -5.45
CA VAL A 79 3.89 -24.05 -4.66
C VAL A 79 5.35 -23.96 -5.07
N ALA A 80 5.81 -22.76 -5.40
CA ALA A 80 7.22 -22.46 -5.60
C ALA A 80 7.72 -21.52 -4.49
N LEU A 81 8.70 -21.97 -3.73
CA LEU A 81 9.41 -21.18 -2.73
C LEU A 81 10.76 -20.76 -3.31
N THR A 82 11.05 -19.48 -3.24
CA THR A 82 12.36 -18.92 -3.61
C THR A 82 13.05 -18.44 -2.34
N TRP A 83 14.28 -18.90 -2.12
CA TRP A 83 15.16 -18.54 -1.03
C TRP A 83 16.37 -17.79 -1.57
N LYS A 84 16.88 -16.81 -0.83
CA LYS A 84 18.05 -16.02 -1.22
C LYS A 84 18.91 -15.70 0.00
N TYR A 85 20.22 -15.57 -0.18
CA TYR A 85 21.03 -14.96 0.88
C TYR A 85 20.61 -13.50 1.10
N PRO A 86 20.66 -12.99 2.35
CA PRO A 86 20.38 -11.59 2.63
C PRO A 86 21.31 -10.71 1.81
N ASP A 87 20.73 -9.90 0.93
CA ASP A 87 21.40 -8.76 0.32
C ASP A 87 20.91 -7.50 1.04
N ILE A 88 21.82 -6.58 1.34
CA ILE A 88 21.50 -5.27 1.91
C ILE A 88 20.51 -4.51 1.00
N ASN A 89 20.44 -4.88 -0.29
CA ASN A 89 19.60 -4.25 -1.30
C ASN A 89 18.44 -5.12 -1.86
N SER A 90 18.13 -6.32 -1.33
CA SER A 90 17.08 -7.15 -1.96
C SER A 90 15.65 -6.69 -1.66
N THR A 91 14.96 -6.20 -2.69
CA THR A 91 13.50 -6.04 -2.75
C THR A 91 12.84 -7.35 -3.18
N TRP A 92 11.82 -7.76 -2.43
CA TRP A 92 11.03 -8.97 -2.71
C TRP A 92 10.02 -8.70 -3.82
N ASN A 93 10.02 -9.56 -4.84
CA ASN A 93 9.13 -9.46 -6.00
C ASN A 93 8.16 -10.65 -5.98
N GLY A 94 7.17 -10.61 -5.10
CA GLY A 94 6.01 -11.48 -5.23
C GLY A 94 4.91 -10.76 -6.00
N SER A 95 4.41 -11.41 -7.04
CA SER A 95 3.25 -10.99 -7.83
C SER A 95 2.09 -10.52 -6.93
N SER A 96 1.24 -9.63 -7.48
CA SER A 96 0.18 -8.92 -6.75
C SER A 96 -0.75 -9.86 -5.98
N ASN A 97 -0.42 -10.10 -4.71
CA ASN A 97 -1.22 -10.81 -3.72
C ASN A 97 -2.40 -9.94 -3.21
N GLU A 98 -2.94 -9.11 -4.09
CA GLU A 98 -4.10 -8.25 -3.87
C GLU A 98 -5.35 -9.04 -4.27
N TYR A 99 -6.22 -9.35 -3.32
CA TYR A 99 -7.49 -10.05 -3.56
C TYR A 99 -8.71 -9.16 -3.41
N GLY A 100 -8.52 -7.87 -3.18
CA GLY A 100 -9.59 -6.90 -3.19
C GLY A 100 -9.08 -5.48 -3.05
N THR A 101 -9.60 -4.60 -3.90
CA THR A 101 -9.46 -3.14 -3.75
C THR A 101 -10.85 -2.54 -3.66
N THR A 102 -11.08 -1.72 -2.64
CA THR A 102 -12.30 -0.92 -2.48
C THR A 102 -11.92 0.55 -2.60
N TYR A 103 -12.75 1.32 -3.29
CA TYR A 103 -12.59 2.76 -3.43
C TYR A 103 -13.77 3.43 -2.75
N GLU A 104 -13.47 4.41 -1.89
CA GLU A 104 -14.47 5.20 -1.18
C GLU A 104 -14.20 6.67 -1.42
N SER A 105 -15.25 7.48 -1.44
CA SER A 105 -15.12 8.93 -1.45
C SER A 105 -16.17 9.54 -0.56
N ASP A 106 -15.78 10.55 0.19
CA ASP A 106 -16.68 11.36 1.00
C ASP A 106 -16.41 12.84 0.70
N ALA A 107 -17.48 13.62 0.59
CA ALA A 107 -17.39 15.05 0.36
C ALA A 107 -18.18 15.77 1.47
N THR A 108 -17.44 16.41 2.37
CA THR A 108 -18.03 17.28 3.39
C THR A 108 -17.82 18.74 3.02
N ARG A 109 -18.85 19.54 3.31
CA ARG A 109 -18.80 21.00 3.20
C ARG A 109 -19.17 21.58 4.55
N ALA A 110 -18.24 22.30 5.15
CA ALA A 110 -18.44 23.03 6.39
C ALA A 110 -18.11 24.51 6.18
N GLU A 111 -18.99 25.39 6.62
CA GLU A 111 -18.67 26.81 6.74
C GLU A 111 -18.17 27.07 8.16
N LYS A 112 -17.00 27.69 8.28
CA LYS A 112 -16.34 27.98 9.55
C LYS A 112 -16.02 29.45 9.67
N ARG A 113 -15.89 29.95 10.89
CA ARG A 113 -15.44 31.33 11.10
C ARG A 113 -13.99 31.48 10.69
N ILE A 114 -13.61 32.62 10.13
CA ILE A 114 -12.25 32.86 9.65
C ILE A 114 -11.19 32.72 10.76
N GLU A 115 -11.60 32.94 12.02
CA GLU A 115 -10.77 32.79 13.21
C GLU A 115 -10.45 31.33 13.57
N GLU A 116 -11.23 30.37 13.08
CA GLU A 116 -10.99 28.94 13.29
C GLU A 116 -9.94 28.37 12.34
N HIS A 117 -9.36 29.21 11.48
CA HIS A 117 -8.34 28.80 10.54
C HIS A 117 -7.01 28.50 11.27
N PRO A 118 -6.30 27.39 10.95
CA PRO A 118 -5.06 27.00 11.63
C PRO A 118 -3.98 28.08 11.70
N ASP A 119 -3.82 28.86 10.63
CA ASP A 119 -2.85 29.97 10.57
C ASP A 119 -3.34 31.28 11.22
N TRP A 120 -4.56 31.34 11.74
CA TRP A 120 -5.09 32.54 12.40
C TRP A 120 -4.18 33.09 13.52
N PRO A 121 -3.61 32.25 14.40
CA PRO A 121 -2.69 32.71 15.46
C PRO A 121 -1.37 33.27 14.94
N THR A 122 -1.02 33.00 13.68
CA THR A 122 0.25 33.46 13.08
C THR A 122 0.16 34.88 12.52
N LEU A 123 -1.06 35.43 12.41
CA LEU A 123 -1.31 36.77 11.88
C LEU A 123 -1.12 37.86 12.94
N SER A 124 -0.69 39.05 12.50
CA SER A 124 -0.73 40.25 13.34
C SER A 124 -2.17 40.72 13.58
N ALA A 125 -2.41 41.51 14.63
CA ALA A 125 -3.75 42.04 14.94
C ALA A 125 -4.34 42.89 13.79
N ASP A 126 -3.49 43.66 13.10
CA ASP A 126 -3.88 44.45 11.93
C ASP A 126 -4.29 43.56 10.75
N ASP A 127 -3.57 42.45 10.54
CA ASP A 127 -3.86 41.47 9.50
C ASP A 127 -5.15 40.71 9.78
N GLN A 128 -5.37 40.32 11.04
CA GLN A 128 -6.61 39.71 11.51
C GLN A 128 -7.81 40.65 11.29
N THR A 129 -7.67 41.93 11.62
CA THR A 129 -8.71 42.95 11.41
C THR A 129 -9.00 43.13 9.92
N THR A 130 -7.94 43.18 9.10
CA THR A 130 -8.05 43.27 7.64
C THR A 130 -8.80 42.07 7.07
N LEU A 131 -8.48 40.85 7.53
CA LEU A 131 -9.12 39.63 7.04
C LEU A 131 -10.59 39.55 7.44
N LYS A 132 -10.93 39.81 8.72
CA LYS A 132 -12.33 39.79 9.20
C LYS A 132 -13.22 40.77 8.44
N GLY A 133 -12.70 41.94 8.12
CA GLY A 133 -13.44 42.96 7.36
C GLY A 133 -13.71 42.55 5.90
N ALA A 134 -12.93 41.62 5.35
CA ALA A 134 -13.10 41.12 3.99
C ALA A 134 -13.86 39.78 3.93
N PHE A 135 -13.62 38.90 4.90
CA PHE A 135 -14.15 37.55 4.96
C PHE A 135 -14.52 37.19 6.41
N SER A 136 -15.82 37.07 6.71
CA SER A 136 -16.30 36.65 8.04
C SER A 136 -16.22 35.12 8.23
N THR A 137 -16.31 34.37 7.15
CA THR A 137 -16.31 32.91 7.14
C THR A 137 -15.43 32.36 6.01
N PHE A 138 -15.05 31.10 6.14
CA PHE A 138 -14.44 30.33 5.07
C PHE A 138 -15.15 28.99 4.89
N VAL A 139 -15.12 28.47 3.66
CA VAL A 139 -15.72 27.18 3.34
C VAL A 139 -14.62 26.13 3.32
N LEU A 140 -14.70 25.20 4.28
CA LEU A 140 -13.95 23.96 4.26
C LEU A 140 -14.73 22.94 3.43
N VAL A 141 -14.34 22.76 2.17
CA VAL A 141 -14.72 21.58 1.40
C VAL A 141 -13.64 20.54 1.60
N THR A 142 -13.98 19.44 2.26
CA THR A 142 -13.09 18.30 2.43
C THR A 142 -13.65 17.16 1.60
N ILE A 143 -13.07 16.95 0.42
CA ILE A 143 -13.28 15.72 -0.33
C ILE A 143 -12.17 14.77 0.07
N THR A 144 -12.52 13.64 0.64
CA THR A 144 -11.60 12.54 0.88
C THR A 144 -11.86 11.44 -0.13
N TYR A 145 -10.78 10.91 -0.70
CA TYR A 145 -10.81 9.69 -1.49
C TYR A 145 -9.96 8.66 -0.75
N ARG A 146 -10.46 7.44 -0.62
CA ARG A 146 -9.75 6.35 0.03
C ARG A 146 -9.66 5.17 -0.89
N LYS A 147 -8.48 4.59 -0.93
CA LYS A 147 -8.24 3.28 -1.55
C LYS A 147 -7.90 2.31 -0.43
N ILE A 148 -8.72 1.28 -0.30
CA ILE A 148 -8.56 0.23 0.70
C ILE A 148 -8.12 -1.04 -0.05
N GLN A 149 -6.88 -1.42 0.13
CA GLN A 149 -6.31 -2.63 -0.46
C GLN A 149 -6.21 -3.73 0.58
N LYS A 150 -6.65 -4.93 0.22
CA LYS A 150 -6.44 -6.14 1.02
C LYS A 150 -5.32 -6.97 0.40
N LYS A 151 -4.26 -7.19 1.17
CA LYS A 151 -3.10 -8.00 0.78
C LYS A 151 -2.91 -9.19 1.71
N LYS A 152 -2.23 -10.25 1.25
CA LYS A 152 -1.76 -11.33 2.14
C LYS A 152 -0.80 -10.76 3.16
N LYS A 153 -0.96 -11.10 4.44
CA LYS A 153 0.01 -10.79 5.49
C LYS A 153 1.40 -11.30 5.10
N SER A 154 1.47 -12.47 4.48
CA SER A 154 2.72 -13.05 3.97
C SER A 154 3.39 -12.23 2.88
N SER A 155 2.67 -11.30 2.23
CA SER A 155 3.18 -10.43 1.17
C SER A 155 3.45 -8.99 1.62
N PHE A 156 3.20 -8.65 2.89
CA PHE A 156 3.31 -7.28 3.39
C PHE A 156 4.54 -7.10 4.29
N ARG A 157 5.33 -6.08 4.01
CA ARG A 157 6.49 -5.69 4.83
C ARG A 157 6.11 -4.49 5.69
N PHE A 158 6.30 -4.62 7.00
CA PHE A 158 6.06 -3.54 7.94
C PHE A 158 7.33 -2.68 8.07
N THR A 159 7.58 -1.83 7.07
CA THR A 159 8.73 -0.90 7.03
C THR A 159 8.26 0.54 7.19
N GLU A 160 9.16 1.44 7.57
CA GLU A 160 8.87 2.88 7.65
C GLU A 160 8.33 3.41 6.31
N GLU A 161 9.01 3.10 5.20
CA GLU A 161 8.54 3.47 3.86
C GLU A 161 7.11 2.97 3.56
N GLU A 162 6.76 1.75 3.96
CA GLU A 162 5.40 1.25 3.76
C GLU A 162 4.36 1.94 4.65
N ILE A 163 4.76 2.47 5.81
CA ILE A 163 3.86 3.13 6.76
C ILE A 163 3.69 4.62 6.45
N VAL A 164 4.76 5.32 6.10
CA VAL A 164 4.77 6.79 5.95
C VAL A 164 5.16 7.27 4.55
N GLY A 165 5.55 6.37 3.65
CA GLY A 165 5.89 6.71 2.27
C GLY A 165 4.77 7.50 1.60
N ASN A 166 5.14 8.59 0.93
CA ASN A 166 4.27 9.53 0.22
C ASN A 166 3.18 10.22 1.07
N VAL A 167 3.15 10.00 2.41
CA VAL A 167 2.24 10.74 3.29
C VAL A 167 2.62 12.22 3.30
N ASN A 168 1.60 13.08 3.25
CA ASN A 168 1.69 14.54 3.17
C ASN A 168 2.36 15.06 1.88
N GLN A 169 2.30 14.31 0.79
CA GLN A 169 2.79 14.73 -0.52
C GLN A 169 1.65 14.96 -1.51
N THR A 170 1.85 15.90 -2.44
CA THR A 170 0.93 16.12 -3.56
C THR A 170 1.13 15.04 -4.61
N GLU A 171 0.13 14.18 -4.78
CA GLU A 171 0.17 13.08 -5.74
C GLU A 171 -1.23 12.76 -6.24
N ALA A 172 -1.32 12.17 -7.44
CA ALA A 172 -2.60 11.74 -7.98
C ALA A 172 -3.05 10.45 -7.26
N PRO A 173 -4.30 10.37 -6.76
CA PRO A 173 -4.80 9.17 -6.12
C PRO A 173 -4.82 8.00 -7.09
N SER A 174 -4.26 6.86 -6.67
CA SER A 174 -4.26 5.67 -7.52
C SER A 174 -5.68 5.13 -7.72
N GLY A 175 -5.99 4.71 -8.96
CA GLY A 175 -7.31 4.22 -9.34
C GLY A 175 -8.37 5.30 -9.65
N LEU A 176 -8.05 6.59 -9.46
CA LEU A 176 -8.96 7.68 -9.80
C LEU A 176 -8.61 8.29 -11.17
N SER A 177 -9.41 7.96 -12.20
CA SER A 177 -9.19 8.45 -13.56
C SER A 177 -9.30 9.99 -13.65
N GLY A 178 -8.38 10.62 -14.39
CA GLY A 178 -8.35 12.06 -14.61
C GLY A 178 -7.84 12.90 -13.42
N ALA A 179 -7.40 12.26 -12.33
CA ALA A 179 -6.79 12.96 -11.22
C ALA A 179 -5.38 13.47 -11.55
N THR A 180 -5.03 14.64 -11.04
CA THR A 180 -3.71 15.25 -11.23
C THR A 180 -3.07 15.55 -9.89
N ALA A 181 -1.75 15.35 -9.77
CA ALA A 181 -1.02 15.59 -8.52
C ALA A 181 -1.18 17.01 -7.97
N ALA A 182 -1.40 18.00 -8.84
CA ALA A 182 -1.60 19.40 -8.44
C ALA A 182 -2.86 19.64 -7.59
N LYS A 183 -3.84 18.75 -7.65
CA LYS A 183 -5.16 18.93 -7.00
C LYS A 183 -5.42 17.96 -5.84
N TRP A 184 -4.46 17.10 -5.52
CA TRP A 184 -4.64 16.03 -4.56
C TRP A 184 -3.41 15.93 -3.66
N MET A 185 -3.65 15.65 -2.39
CA MET A 185 -2.61 15.38 -1.41
C MET A 185 -2.93 14.08 -0.69
N ASN A 186 -1.97 13.16 -0.63
CA ASN A 186 -2.07 12.02 0.26
C ASN A 186 -1.88 12.53 1.69
N TYR A 187 -2.92 12.49 2.51
CA TYR A 187 -2.87 13.03 3.86
C TYR A 187 -2.69 11.93 4.91
N GLY A 188 -2.77 10.67 4.51
CA GLY A 188 -2.66 9.58 5.47
C GLY A 188 -2.69 8.19 4.86
N LYS A 189 -1.93 7.32 5.50
CA LYS A 189 -1.92 5.88 5.25
C LYS A 189 -2.21 5.16 6.57
N SER A 190 -3.05 4.13 6.53
CA SER A 190 -3.31 3.28 7.68
C SER A 190 -3.15 1.82 7.30
N ILE A 191 -2.41 1.07 8.12
CA ILE A 191 -2.20 -0.36 7.93
C ILE A 191 -2.83 -1.09 9.10
N ARG A 192 -3.74 -2.02 8.82
CA ARG A 192 -4.43 -2.82 9.83
C ARG A 192 -4.29 -4.30 9.53
N PHE A 193 -3.75 -5.05 10.48
CA PHE A 193 -3.81 -6.50 10.46
C PHE A 193 -5.22 -6.93 10.87
N ILE A 194 -5.95 -7.54 9.94
CA ILE A 194 -7.30 -8.05 10.20
C ILE A 194 -7.25 -9.56 10.52
N LYS A 195 -8.31 -10.10 11.12
CA LYS A 195 -8.38 -11.53 11.48
C LYS A 195 -8.28 -12.39 10.21
N GLY A 196 -7.56 -13.52 10.28
CA GLY A 196 -7.19 -14.33 9.12
C GLY A 196 -5.86 -13.88 8.49
N ASP A 197 -5.65 -14.14 7.21
CA ASP A 197 -4.35 -13.96 6.53
C ASP A 197 -4.20 -12.64 5.78
N SER A 198 -5.03 -11.64 6.10
CA SER A 198 -5.06 -10.36 5.38
C SER A 198 -4.53 -9.19 6.19
N VAL A 199 -3.82 -8.30 5.52
CA VAL A 199 -3.58 -6.93 5.95
C VAL A 199 -4.42 -6.01 5.08
N GLU A 200 -4.99 -4.98 5.70
CA GLU A 200 -5.73 -3.92 5.03
C GLU A 200 -4.86 -2.66 5.04
N ILE A 201 -4.68 -2.06 3.86
CA ILE A 201 -3.92 -0.84 3.66
C ILE A 201 -4.88 0.19 3.11
N THR A 202 -5.09 1.27 3.84
CA THR A 202 -5.92 2.39 3.43
C THR A 202 -5.04 3.57 3.13
N GLU A 203 -5.02 4.01 1.89
CA GLU A 203 -4.42 5.28 1.48
C GLU A 203 -5.53 6.31 1.33
N SER A 204 -5.31 7.51 1.86
CA SER A 204 -6.31 8.57 1.92
C SER A 204 -5.77 9.85 1.29
N TRP A 205 -6.48 10.34 0.29
CA TRP A 205 -6.18 11.58 -0.40
C TRP A 205 -7.26 12.63 -0.11
N GLN A 206 -6.85 13.88 -0.04
CA GLN A 206 -7.73 15.02 0.06
C GLN A 206 -7.68 15.79 -1.26
N TYR A 207 -8.86 16.12 -1.81
CA TYR A 207 -8.95 17.01 -2.96
C TYR A 207 -8.83 18.45 -2.51
N ASP A 208 -8.13 19.22 -3.31
CA ASP A 208 -8.10 20.64 -3.23
C ASP A 208 -8.89 21.26 -4.39
N TRP A 209 -10.10 21.71 -4.07
CA TRP A 209 -11.00 22.35 -5.02
C TRP A 209 -10.53 23.73 -5.48
N PHE A 210 -9.63 24.35 -4.72
CA PHE A 210 -9.27 25.75 -4.91
C PHE A 210 -7.82 25.92 -5.38
N ASN A 211 -7.18 24.87 -5.91
CA ASN A 211 -5.77 24.88 -6.35
C ASN A 211 -4.80 25.40 -5.27
N TRP A 212 -5.15 25.23 -3.99
CA TRP A 212 -4.46 25.72 -2.80
C TRP A 212 -4.36 27.26 -2.81
N LYS A 213 -5.13 27.94 -3.69
CA LYS A 213 -4.98 29.36 -4.04
C LYS A 213 -6.29 30.18 -4.22
N GLY A 214 -7.49 29.58 -4.22
CA GLY A 214 -8.74 30.25 -4.64
C GLY A 214 -9.88 30.48 -3.62
N ALA A 215 -9.92 29.77 -2.50
CA ALA A 215 -10.81 30.04 -1.36
C ALA A 215 -10.04 29.68 -0.10
N VAL A 216 -10.23 30.42 1.00
CA VAL A 216 -9.49 30.20 2.26
C VAL A 216 -9.79 28.77 2.75
N THR A 217 -8.89 27.83 2.47
CA THR A 217 -8.95 26.46 2.98
C THR A 217 -8.02 26.34 4.18
N PRO A 218 -8.23 25.42 5.13
CA PRO A 218 -7.40 25.26 6.33
C PRO A 218 -5.90 25.07 6.08
N THR A 219 -5.54 24.71 4.84
CA THR A 219 -4.18 24.48 4.38
C THR A 219 -3.53 25.71 3.73
N MET A 220 -4.28 26.81 3.55
CA MET A 220 -3.75 28.06 2.99
C MET A 220 -3.07 28.91 4.04
N LYS A 221 -1.92 29.48 3.66
CA LYS A 221 -1.30 30.54 4.47
C LYS A 221 -2.16 31.79 4.46
N LEU A 222 -2.78 32.10 5.60
CA LEU A 222 -3.56 33.33 5.73
C LEU A 222 -2.75 34.59 5.40
N THR A 223 -1.43 34.59 5.66
CA THR A 223 -0.53 35.70 5.33
C THR A 223 -0.54 36.09 3.85
N ASP A 224 -0.71 35.12 2.97
CA ASP A 224 -0.75 35.34 1.52
C ASP A 224 -2.09 36.00 1.12
N ILE A 225 -3.17 35.57 1.78
CA ILE A 225 -4.53 36.14 1.61
C ILE A 225 -4.56 37.57 2.12
N VAL A 226 -3.99 37.86 3.29
CA VAL A 226 -3.85 39.23 3.83
C VAL A 226 -3.19 40.12 2.79
N SER A 227 -2.05 39.68 2.25
CA SER A 227 -1.25 40.43 1.29
C SER A 227 -2.00 40.68 -0.02
N TRP A 228 -2.90 39.77 -0.41
CA TRP A 228 -3.80 39.99 -1.54
C TRP A 228 -4.91 40.99 -1.22
N VAL A 229 -5.57 40.88 -0.06
CA VAL A 229 -6.62 41.82 0.37
C VAL A 229 -6.07 43.25 0.44
N LYS A 230 -4.87 43.42 1.03
CA LYS A 230 -4.20 44.72 1.14
C LYS A 230 -3.80 45.31 -0.21
N ARG A 231 -3.49 44.49 -1.22
CA ARG A 231 -3.17 44.96 -2.58
C ARG A 231 -4.40 45.41 -3.39
N LYS A 232 -5.60 45.01 -2.97
CA LYS A 232 -6.87 45.36 -3.63
C LYS A 232 -7.59 46.56 -3.01
N LYS A 233 -7.17 47.00 -1.83
CA LYS A 233 -7.58 48.27 -1.21
C LYS A 233 -6.65 49.38 -1.68
#